data_AF-A0A704S2P2-F1
#
_entry.id   AF-A0A704S2P2-F1
#
_cell.length_a   1.000
_cell.length_b   1.000
_cell.length_c   1.000
_cell.angle_alpha   90.00
_cell.angle_beta   90.00
_cell.angle_gamma   90.00
#
_symmetry.space_group_name_H-M   'P 1'
#
loop_
_entity.id
_entity.type
_entity.pdbx_description
1 polymer ?
#
loop_
_entity_poly.entity_id
_entity_poly.type
_entity_poly.pdbx_seq_one_letter_code
_entity_poly.pdbx_strand_id
1 'polypeptide(L)'
;LLAEIKTLRYVKTYVMIIEYIEGIELVDMPEISDEVRGKIKQSIYSLHQHGMVSGDPHKGNFILQGNEIRIIDLSGKRPSRQRKAKDRIDLERHYGIKN
;
A
#
# COMPACT_ATOMS: atom_id res chain seq x y z
N LEU A 1 30.80 -6.73 29.59
CA LEU A 1 29.38 -6.59 29.19
C LEU A 1 29.08 -5.10 29.02
N LEU A 2 28.94 -4.61 27.79
CA LEU A 2 28.37 -3.29 27.55
C LEU A 2 26.84 -3.46 27.58
N ALA A 3 26.19 -2.89 28.60
CA ALA A 3 24.75 -2.90 28.70
C ALA A 3 24.17 -2.03 27.57
N GLU A 4 23.47 -2.67 26.63
CA GLU A 4 22.60 -1.99 25.68
C GLU A 4 21.55 -1.19 26.47
N ILE A 5 21.54 0.14 26.29
CA ILE A 5 20.45 0.97 26.78
C ILE A 5 19.22 0.65 25.92
N LYS A 6 18.45 -0.36 26.33
CA LYS A 6 17.11 -0.59 25.78
C LYS A 6 16.20 0.52 26.28
N THR A 7 15.99 1.53 25.45
CA THR A 7 14.98 2.55 25.71
C THR A 7 13.60 1.92 25.46
N LEU A 8 13.04 1.28 26.48
CA LEU A 8 11.67 0.77 26.46
C LEU A 8 10.72 1.96 26.60
N ARG A 9 10.38 2.61 25.49
CA ARG A 9 9.30 3.60 25.44
C ARG A 9 7.97 2.85 25.50
N TYR A 10 7.48 2.61 26.72
CA TYR A 10 6.13 2.08 26.94
C TYR A 10 5.09 3.16 26.61
N VAL A 11 4.85 3.38 25.33
CA VAL A 11 3.70 4.17 24.90
C VAL A 11 2.47 3.30 25.04
N LYS A 12 1.50 3.73 25.85
CA LYS A 12 0.30 2.94 26.13
C LYS A 12 -0.69 2.92 24.96
N THR A 13 -0.68 3.94 24.09
CA THR A 13 -1.63 4.05 22.96
C THR A 13 -1.06 4.93 21.85
N TYR A 14 -1.28 4.52 20.60
CA TYR A 14 -1.08 5.32 19.39
C TYR A 14 -2.40 5.41 18.64
N VAL A 15 -2.79 6.62 18.24
CA VAL A 15 -3.99 6.86 17.43
C VAL A 15 -3.57 7.68 16.22
N MET A 16 -3.98 7.25 15.03
CA MET A 16 -3.81 8.00 13.79
C MET A 16 -5.20 8.40 13.30
N ILE A 17 -5.43 9.70 13.16
CA ILE A 17 -6.66 10.25 12.61
C ILE A 17 -6.31 10.75 11.21
N ILE A 18 -7.01 10.24 10.21
CA ILE A 18 -6.85 10.62 8.81
C ILE A 18 -8.20 11.04 8.25
N GLU A 19 -8.17 11.75 7.12
CA GLU A 19 -9.38 12.06 6.37
C GLU A 19 -10.10 10.76 5.96
N TYR A 20 -11.42 10.77 6.11
CA TYR A 20 -12.25 9.71 5.57
C TYR A 20 -12.33 9.83 4.05
N ILE A 21 -11.98 8.77 3.35
CA ILE A 21 -12.07 8.70 1.90
C ILE A 21 -13.39 8.00 1.54
N GLU A 22 -14.34 8.75 0.98
CA GLU A 22 -15.56 8.16 0.43
C GLU A 22 -15.23 7.30 -0.79
N GLY A 23 -15.62 6.02 -0.77
CA GLY A 23 -15.35 5.05 -1.83
C GLY A 23 -15.60 3.61 -1.39
N ILE A 24 -15.26 2.66 -2.27
CA ILE A 24 -15.40 1.23 -2.02
C ILE A 24 -14.00 0.64 -1.79
N GLU A 25 -13.77 0.01 -0.64
CA GLU A 25 -12.53 -0.76 -0.43
C GLU A 25 -12.49 -1.94 -1.40
N LEU A 26 -11.32 -2.23 -2.01
CA LEU A 26 -11.24 -3.32 -2.98
C LEU A 26 -11.47 -4.70 -2.36
N VAL A 27 -11.42 -4.82 -1.03
CA VAL A 27 -11.78 -6.06 -0.31
C VAL A 27 -13.27 -6.37 -0.43
N ASP A 28 -14.11 -5.34 -0.53
CA ASP A 28 -15.57 -5.45 -0.63
C ASP A 28 -16.05 -5.64 -2.08
N MET A 29 -15.13 -5.56 -3.05
CA MET A 29 -15.44 -5.84 -4.45
C MET A 29 -15.34 -7.34 -4.74
N PRO A 30 -16.44 -8.01 -5.13
CA PRO A 30 -16.44 -9.44 -5.42
C PRO A 30 -15.54 -9.78 -6.61
N GLU A 31 -15.48 -8.89 -7.61
CA GLU A 31 -14.61 -9.01 -8.77
C GLU A 31 -13.91 -7.67 -9.05
N ILE A 32 -12.64 -7.75 -9.44
CA ILE A 32 -11.84 -6.60 -9.87
C ILE A 32 -11.73 -6.64 -11.39
N SER A 33 -12.37 -5.67 -12.06
CA SER A 33 -12.31 -5.55 -13.52
C SER A 33 -10.91 -5.21 -14.02
N ASP A 34 -10.62 -5.49 -15.29
CA ASP A 34 -9.33 -5.16 -15.90
C ASP A 34 -9.03 -3.66 -15.89
N GLU A 35 -10.07 -2.82 -15.99
CA GLU A 35 -9.93 -1.37 -15.87
C GLU A 35 -9.41 -0.97 -14.49
N VAL A 36 -9.99 -1.55 -13.42
CA VAL A 36 -9.55 -1.30 -12.05
C VAL A 36 -8.13 -1.83 -11.83
N ARG A 37 -7.79 -3.01 -12.38
CA ARG A 37 -6.41 -3.54 -12.36
C ARG A 37 -5.43 -2.59 -13.03
N GLY A 38 -5.81 -1.99 -14.16
CA GLY A 38 -5.02 -0.96 -14.84
C GLY A 38 -4.76 0.25 -13.94
N LYS A 39 -5.79 0.74 -13.23
CA LYS A 39 -5.68 1.87 -12.29
C LYS A 39 -4.80 1.52 -11.08
N ILE A 40 -4.91 0.31 -10.54
CA ILE A 40 -4.01 -0.17 -9.46
C ILE A 40 -2.56 -0.15 -9.95
N LYS A 41 -2.28 -0.73 -11.13
CA LYS A 41 -0.93 -0.74 -11.73
C LYS A 41 -0.39 0.69 -11.87
N GLN A 42 -1.21 1.60 -12.39
CA GLN A 42 -0.82 3.00 -12.57
C GLN A 42 -0.58 3.73 -11.24
N SER A 43 -1.40 3.47 -10.22
CA SER A 43 -1.23 4.06 -8.89
C SER A 43 0.10 3.66 -8.24
N ILE A 44 0.47 2.38 -8.29
CA ILE A 44 1.75 1.88 -7.78
C ILE A 44 2.92 2.37 -8.61
N TYR A 45 2.77 2.45 -9.94
CA TYR A 45 3.79 3.05 -10.80
C TYR A 45 4.04 4.52 -10.42
N SER A 46 2.97 5.32 -10.26
CA SER A 46 3.06 6.72 -9.83
C SER A 46 3.73 6.84 -8.46
N LEU A 47 3.33 5.99 -7.50
CA LEU A 47 3.94 5.93 -6.17
C LEU A 47 5.47 5.72 -6.25
N HIS A 48 5.92 4.82 -7.14
CA HIS A 48 7.34 4.56 -7.36
C HIS A 48 8.09 5.75 -8.01
N GLN A 49 7.44 6.51 -8.89
CA GLN A 49 8.02 7.72 -9.49
C GLN A 49 8.23 8.82 -8.44
N HIS A 50 7.33 8.92 -7.46
CA HIS A 50 7.44 9.86 -6.34
C HIS A 50 8.37 9.39 -5.21
N GLY A 51 9.20 8.37 -5.45
CA GLY A 51 10.17 7.90 -4.46
C GLY A 51 9.53 7.19 -3.25
N MET A 52 8.36 6.58 -3.44
CA MET A 52 7.67 5.81 -2.41
C MET A 52 7.46 4.36 -2.86
N VAL A 53 7.10 3.50 -1.90
CA VAL A 53 6.72 2.10 -2.14
C VAL A 53 5.54 1.77 -1.23
N SER A 54 4.63 0.93 -1.72
CA SER A 54 3.50 0.48 -0.91
C SER A 54 4.03 -0.46 0.17
N GLY A 55 4.79 -1.48 -0.22
CA GLY A 55 5.37 -2.49 0.65
C GLY A 55 4.44 -3.66 0.96
N ASP A 56 3.13 -3.49 0.76
CA ASP A 56 2.11 -4.52 0.90
C ASP A 56 0.84 -4.17 0.09
N PRO A 57 0.88 -4.20 -1.25
CA PRO A 57 -0.26 -3.80 -2.08
C PRO A 57 -1.31 -4.93 -2.17
N HIS A 58 -2.11 -5.10 -1.10
CA HIS A 58 -3.24 -6.03 -1.03
C HIS A 58 -4.60 -5.32 -1.07
N LYS A 59 -5.72 -6.07 -1.19
CA LYS A 59 -7.07 -5.52 -1.39
C LYS A 59 -7.52 -4.49 -0.34
N GLY A 60 -7.17 -4.71 0.93
CA GLY A 60 -7.49 -3.77 2.02
C GLY A 60 -6.71 -2.44 2.02
N ASN A 61 -5.74 -2.25 1.12
CA ASN A 61 -4.92 -1.03 1.07
C ASN A 61 -5.31 -0.09 -0.09
N PHE A 62 -6.40 -0.40 -0.77
CA PHE A 62 -6.90 0.37 -1.90
C PHE A 62 -8.38 0.69 -1.75
N ILE A 63 -8.73 1.92 -2.11
CA ILE A 63 -10.12 2.38 -2.19
C ILE A 63 -10.37 2.85 -3.62
N LEU A 64 -11.45 2.37 -4.23
CA LEU A 64 -12.01 2.92 -5.45
C LEU A 64 -12.91 4.11 -5.09
N GLN A 65 -12.41 5.31 -5.32
CA GLN A 65 -13.13 6.57 -5.11
C GLN A 65 -13.55 7.13 -6.47
N GLY A 66 -14.83 6.98 -6.81
CA GLY A 66 -15.32 7.30 -8.15
C GLY A 66 -14.57 6.52 -9.23
N ASN A 67 -13.74 7.20 -10.01
CA ASN A 67 -12.95 6.60 -11.09
C ASN A 67 -11.46 6.42 -10.76
N GLU A 68 -11.03 6.74 -9.53
CA GLU A 68 -9.63 6.74 -9.10
C GLU A 68 -9.34 5.68 -8.04
N ILE A 69 -8.09 5.20 -8.01
CA ILE A 69 -7.59 4.31 -6.96
C ILE A 69 -6.77 5.11 -5.96
N ARG A 70 -7.23 5.14 -4.71
CA ARG A 70 -6.52 5.70 -3.55
C ARG A 70 -5.77 4.60 -2.82
N ILE A 71 -4.54 4.87 -2.41
CA ILE A 71 -3.73 3.99 -1.56
C ILE A 71 -3.79 4.53 -0.13
N ILE A 72 -4.19 3.72 0.84
CA ILE A 72 -4.44 4.18 2.22
C ILE A 72 -3.35 3.80 3.22
N ASP A 73 -2.56 2.77 2.93
CA ASP A 73 -1.42 2.38 3.75
C ASP A 73 -0.14 2.32 2.91
N LEU A 74 0.92 2.90 3.46
CA LEU A 74 2.23 3.00 2.85
C LEU A 74 3.28 2.60 3.89
N SER A 75 4.21 1.73 3.49
CA SER A 75 5.22 1.18 4.41
C SER A 75 6.13 2.20 5.10
N GLY A 76 6.18 3.45 4.64
CA GLY A 76 7.13 4.48 5.10
C GLY A 76 8.61 4.14 4.82
N LYS A 77 8.89 3.05 4.10
CA LYS A 77 10.25 2.57 3.82
C LYS A 77 10.86 3.35 2.65
N ARG A 78 12.17 3.58 2.71
CA ARG A 78 12.91 4.13 1.56
C ARG A 78 12.75 3.23 0.33
N PRO A 79 12.48 3.80 -0.85
CA PRO A 79 12.33 3.01 -2.08
C PRO A 79 13.66 2.35 -2.45
N SER A 80 13.61 1.11 -2.93
CA SER A 80 14.75 0.42 -3.56
C SER A 80 14.26 -0.40 -4.74
N ARG A 81 15.17 -0.83 -5.64
CA ARG A 81 14.79 -1.70 -6.77
C ARG A 81 14.13 -2.98 -6.29
N GLN A 82 14.63 -3.57 -5.21
CA GLN A 82 14.06 -4.79 -4.61
C GLN A 82 12.65 -4.54 -4.06
N ARG A 83 12.42 -3.43 -3.36
CA ARG A 83 11.09 -3.09 -2.81
C ARG A 83 10.06 -2.81 -3.90
N LYS A 84 10.46 -2.08 -4.94
CA LYS A 84 9.62 -1.85 -6.11
C LYS A 84 9.28 -3.15 -6.85
N ALA A 85 10.24 -4.07 -6.93
CA ALA A 85 9.99 -5.40 -7.50
C ALA A 85 9.04 -6.22 -6.63
N LYS A 86 9.19 -6.17 -5.29
CA LYS A 86 8.26 -6.80 -4.36
C LYS A 86 6.84 -6.29 -4.55
N ASP A 87 6.62 -4.97 -4.62
CA ASP A 87 5.27 -4.41 -4.87
C ASP A 87 4.64 -5.03 -6.13
N ARG A 88 5.41 -5.17 -7.23
CA ARG A 88 4.88 -5.75 -8.46
C ARG A 88 4.60 -7.26 -8.35
N ILE A 89 5.44 -8.01 -7.64
CA ILE A 89 5.19 -9.44 -7.35
C ILE A 89 3.92 -9.61 -6.52
N ASP A 90 3.71 -8.74 -5.53
CA ASP A 90 2.51 -8.77 -4.70
C ASP A 90 1.26 -8.39 -5.53
N LEU A 91 1.37 -7.42 -6.45
CA LEU A 91 0.29 -7.09 -7.39
C LEU A 91 -0.08 -8.29 -8.29
N GLU A 92 0.91 -9.02 -8.78
CA GLU A 92 0.67 -10.23 -9.57
C GLU A 92 -0.03 -11.31 -8.73
N ARG A 93 0.41 -11.50 -7.48
CA ARG A 93 -0.18 -12.46 -6.55
C ARG A 93 -1.62 -12.13 -6.16
N HIS A 94 -1.91 -10.86 -5.88
CA HIS A 94 -3.21 -10.44 -5.34
C HIS A 94 -4.24 -10.11 -6.42
N TYR A 95 -3.78 -9.69 -7.60
CA TYR A 95 -4.65 -9.18 -8.66
C TYR A 95 -4.36 -9.77 -10.04
N GLY A 96 -3.38 -10.67 -10.20
CA GLY A 96 -2.98 -11.18 -11.52
C GLY A 96 -2.38 -10.10 -12.42
N ILE A 97 -1.98 -8.94 -11.87
CA ILE A 97 -1.37 -7.85 -12.63
C ILE A 97 0.08 -8.22 -12.92
N LYS A 98 0.37 -8.61 -14.17
CA LYS A 98 1.73 -8.96 -14.59
C LYS A 98 2.68 -7.76 -14.51
N ASN A 99 3.91 -8.05 -14.07
CA ASN A 99 5.05 -7.15 -14.03
C ASN A 99 5.24 -6.37 -15.34
#